data_AF-A0A2V7HX80-F1
#
_entry.id   AF-A0A2V7HX80-F1
#
_cell.length_a   1.000
_cell.length_b   1.000
_cell.length_c   1.000
_cell.angle_alpha   90.00
_cell.angle_beta   90.00
_cell.angle_gamma   90.00
#
_symmetry.space_group_name_H-M   'P 1'
#
loop_
_entity.id
_entity.type
_entity.pdbx_description
1 polymer ?
#
loop_
_entity_poly.entity_id
_entity_poly.type
_entity_poly.pdbx_seq_one_letter_code
_entity_poly.pdbx_strand_id
1 'polypeptide(L)'
;IKFLGDYATRPNAIFGGFGLASLALGALAFLVVAYRVFVLHRVEATPMVFFMVLFVLTGIMSLFIGFLADILIRGLYETQRKPAFYVRETDGMQGVE
;
A
#
# COMPACT_ATOMS: atom_id res chain seq x y z
N ILE A 1 -22.39 -9.61 -3.12
CA ILE A 1 -21.15 -9.27 -3.86
C ILE A 1 -20.65 -7.83 -3.67
N LYS A 2 -21.11 -7.08 -2.65
CA LYS A 2 -20.72 -5.67 -2.41
C LYS A 2 -19.43 -5.48 -1.59
N PHE A 3 -18.83 -6.57 -1.12
CA PHE A 3 -17.64 -6.54 -0.24
C PHE A 3 -16.32 -6.28 -0.95
N LEU A 4 -16.25 -6.43 -2.28
CA LEU A 4 -15.02 -6.17 -3.04
C LEU A 4 -14.88 -4.69 -3.44
N GLY A 5 -16.01 -3.98 -3.62
CA GLY A 5 -16.01 -2.58 -4.06
C GLY A 5 -15.68 -1.57 -2.96
N ASP A 6 -16.21 -1.76 -1.75
CA ASP A 6 -15.96 -0.81 -0.65
C ASP A 6 -14.52 -0.90 -0.11
N TYR A 7 -13.90 -2.09 -0.06
CA TYR A 7 -12.49 -2.25 0.30
C TYR A 7 -11.51 -1.79 -0.81
N ALA A 8 -11.95 -1.77 -2.07
CA ALA A 8 -11.15 -1.28 -3.19
C ALA A 8 -10.98 0.26 -3.19
N THR A 9 -11.75 1.00 -2.38
CA THR A 9 -11.67 2.47 -2.35
C THR A 9 -10.56 3.02 -1.46
N ARG A 10 -9.94 2.21 -0.58
CA ARG A 10 -8.85 2.64 0.32
C ARG A 10 -7.76 1.58 0.47
N PRO A 11 -6.97 1.31 -0.58
CA PRO A 11 -5.88 0.32 -0.54
C PRO A 11 -4.85 0.59 0.58
N ASN A 12 -4.67 1.86 0.96
CA ASN A 12 -3.80 2.24 2.08
C ASN A 12 -4.26 1.66 3.43
N ALA A 13 -5.56 1.42 3.62
CA ALA A 13 -6.05 0.88 4.90
C ALA A 13 -5.54 -0.54 5.18
N ILE A 14 -5.40 -1.36 4.14
CA ILE A 14 -4.96 -2.77 4.26
C ILE A 14 -3.43 -2.83 4.38
N PHE A 15 -2.72 -2.23 3.43
CA PHE A 15 -1.26 -2.27 3.39
C PHE A 15 -0.60 -1.35 4.42
N GLY A 16 -1.24 -0.23 4.76
CA GLY A 16 -0.81 0.67 5.82
C GLY A 16 -0.99 0.03 7.20
N GLY A 17 -2.14 -0.61 7.46
CA GLY A 17 -2.39 -1.32 8.72
C GLY A 17 -1.42 -2.49 8.95
N PHE A 18 -1.18 -3.30 7.91
CA PHE A 18 -0.20 -4.38 7.96
C PHE A 18 1.24 -3.86 8.15
N GLY A 19 1.60 -2.79 7.43
CA GLY A 19 2.92 -2.16 7.57
C GLY A 19 3.16 -1.60 8.98
N LEU A 20 2.15 -0.98 9.59
CA LEU A 20 2.22 -0.48 10.96
C LEU A 20 2.38 -1.61 11.98
N ALA A 21 1.64 -2.71 11.82
CA ALA A 21 1.76 -3.89 12.68
C ALA A 21 3.15 -4.53 12.57
N SER A 22 3.68 -4.65 11.34
CA SER A 22 5.04 -5.15 11.10
C SER A 22 6.11 -4.25 11.70
N LEU A 23 5.95 -2.92 11.62
CA LEU A 23 6.85 -1.97 12.26
C LEU A 23 6.80 -2.06 13.79
N ALA A 24 5.61 -2.24 14.38
CA ALA A 24 5.47 -2.45 15.82
C ALA A 24 6.21 -3.72 16.27
N LEU A 25 6.07 -4.83 15.53
CA LEU A 25 6.81 -6.07 15.77
C LEU A 25 8.33 -5.88 15.60
N GLY A 26 8.76 -5.15 14.56
CA GLY A 26 10.15 -4.79 14.34
C GLY A 26 10.75 -3.93 15.46
N ALA A 27 9.98 -2.98 15.99
CA ALA A 27 10.38 -2.15 17.14
C ALA A 27 10.52 -2.99 18.41
N LEU A 28 9.61 -3.95 18.62
CA LEU A 28 9.70 -4.90 19.73
C LEU A 28 10.95 -5.79 19.61
N ALA A 29 11.24 -6.29 18.40
CA ALA A 29 12.45 -7.04 18.11
C ALA A 29 13.72 -6.19 18.33
N PHE A 30 13.70 -4.92 17.94
CA PHE A 30 14.79 -3.98 18.21
C PHE A 30 15.05 -3.79 19.70
N LEU A 31 13.99 -3.64 20.51
CA LEU A 31 14.11 -3.54 21.97
C LEU A 31 14.77 -4.79 22.58
N VAL A 32 14.40 -5.99 22.11
CA VAL A 32 14.99 -7.25 22.57
C VAL A 32 16.48 -7.33 22.19
N VAL A 33 16.82 -6.93 20.96
CA VAL A 33 18.22 -6.88 20.52
C VAL A 33 19.01 -5.85 21.31
N ALA A 34 18.46 -4.64 21.51
CA ALA A 34 19.09 -3.59 22.30
C ALA A 34 19.34 -4.05 23.75
N TYR A 35 18.36 -4.70 24.38
CA TYR A 35 18.54 -5.27 25.72
C TYR A 35 19.66 -6.33 25.76
N ARG A 36 19.73 -7.24 24.77
CA ARG A 36 20.83 -8.22 24.69
C ARG A 36 22.19 -7.56 24.48
N VAL A 37 22.27 -6.51 23.67
CA VAL A 37 23.53 -5.80 23.40
C VAL A 37 24.02 -5.05 24.64
N PHE A 38 23.16 -4.28 25.31
CA PHE A 38 23.55 -3.46 26.46
C PHE A 38 23.77 -4.27 27.75
N VAL A 39 23.04 -5.36 27.96
CA VAL A 39 23.12 -6.12 29.23
C VAL A 39 24.07 -7.31 29.14
N LEU A 40 24.05 -8.07 28.03
CA LEU A 40 24.86 -9.29 27.91
C LEU A 40 26.23 -9.08 27.25
N HIS A 41 26.52 -7.91 26.68
CA HIS A 41 27.77 -7.58 25.94
C HIS A 41 28.16 -8.59 24.84
N ARG A 42 27.26 -9.50 24.46
CA ARG A 42 27.48 -10.47 23.38
C ARG A 42 26.92 -9.92 22.09
N VAL A 43 27.79 -9.29 21.33
CA VAL A 43 27.53 -8.85 19.95
C VAL A 43 27.77 -10.02 19.01
N GLU A 44 27.11 -11.15 19.27
CA GLU A 44 27.10 -12.21 18.28
C GLU A 44 26.04 -11.86 17.26
N ALA A 45 26.41 -11.89 15.97
CA ALA A 45 25.52 -11.71 14.81
C ALA A 45 24.50 -12.86 14.81
N THR A 46 23.60 -12.80 15.78
CA THR A 46 22.65 -13.86 16.08
C THR A 46 21.54 -13.71 15.04
N PRO A 47 20.98 -14.81 14.49
CA PRO A 47 19.88 -14.77 13.53
C PRO A 47 18.71 -13.85 13.90
N MET A 48 18.55 -13.48 15.18
CA MET A 48 17.62 -12.43 15.64
C MET A 48 17.79 -11.07 14.96
N VAL A 49 19.02 -10.62 14.69
CA VAL A 49 19.25 -9.32 14.03
C VAL A 49 18.68 -9.35 12.60
N PHE A 50 18.79 -10.50 11.94
CA PHE A 50 18.24 -10.70 10.60
C PHE A 50 16.71 -10.59 10.59
N PHE A 51 16.03 -11.18 11.57
CA PHE A 51 14.58 -11.05 11.73
C PHE A 51 14.16 -9.61 12.01
N MET A 52 14.89 -8.89 12.85
CA MET A 52 14.60 -7.46 13.12
C MET A 52 14.68 -6.64 11.83
N VAL A 53 15.78 -6.78 11.08
CA VAL A 53 15.95 -6.07 9.80
C VAL A 53 14.84 -6.46 8.83
N LEU A 54 14.50 -7.75 8.73
CA LEU A 54 13.42 -8.24 7.88
C LEU A 54 12.08 -7.58 8.22
N PHE A 55 11.67 -7.57 9.50
CA PHE A 55 10.40 -6.97 9.93
C PHE A 55 10.35 -5.46 9.68
N VAL A 56 11.45 -4.75 9.90
CA VAL A 56 11.55 -3.31 9.63
C VAL A 56 11.47 -3.05 8.12
N LEU A 57 12.23 -3.79 7.31
CA LEU A 57 12.27 -3.61 5.87
C LEU A 57 10.93 -3.94 5.23
N THR A 58 10.31 -5.06 5.62
CA THR A 58 8.95 -5.45 5.17
C THR A 58 7.90 -4.44 5.63
N GLY A 59 7.99 -3.91 6.84
CA GLY A 59 7.07 -2.90 7.35
C GLY A 59 7.12 -1.60 6.52
N ILE A 60 8.33 -1.10 6.26
CA ILE A 60 8.55 0.08 5.42
C ILE A 60 8.08 -0.17 3.99
N MET A 61 8.45 -1.32 3.39
CA MET A 61 8.03 -1.66 2.02
C MET A 61 6.50 -1.75 1.91
N SER A 62 5.82 -2.33 2.90
CA SER A 62 4.35 -2.38 2.93
C SER A 62 3.71 -1.00 2.99
N LEU A 63 4.29 -0.05 3.74
CA LEU A 63 3.83 1.33 3.76
C LEU A 63 3.97 1.98 2.38
N PHE A 64 5.13 1.81 1.71
CA PHE A 64 5.35 2.33 0.36
C PHE A 64 4.36 1.74 -0.65
N ILE A 65 4.11 0.44 -0.60
CA ILE A 65 3.12 -0.24 -1.46
C ILE A 65 1.71 0.31 -1.20
N GLY A 66 1.34 0.53 0.06
CA GLY A 66 0.04 1.10 0.43
C GLY A 66 -0.17 2.52 -0.10
N PHE A 67 0.85 3.38 0.02
CA PHE A 67 0.81 4.73 -0.56
C PHE A 67 0.78 4.70 -2.08
N LEU A 68 1.61 3.86 -2.70
CA LEU A 68 1.66 3.74 -4.16
C LEU A 68 0.33 3.24 -4.72
N ALA A 69 -0.29 2.26 -4.06
CA ALA A 69 -1.61 1.75 -4.44
C ALA A 69 -2.70 2.84 -4.35
N ASP A 70 -2.66 3.69 -3.32
CA ASP A 70 -3.60 4.81 -3.16
C ASP A 70 -3.44 5.84 -4.28
N ILE A 71 -2.20 6.19 -4.61
CA ILE A 71 -1.88 7.11 -5.73
C ILE A 71 -2.28 6.50 -7.07
N LEU A 72 -1.97 5.22 -7.30
CA LEU A 72 -2.31 4.51 -8.53
C LEU A 72 -3.82 4.43 -8.74
N ILE A 73 -4.59 4.05 -7.70
CA ILE A 73 -6.05 3.97 -7.81
C ILE A 73 -6.64 5.35 -8.07
N ARG A 74 -6.20 6.39 -7.36
CA ARG A 74 -6.65 7.77 -7.60
C ARG A 74 -6.29 8.24 -9.01
N GLY A 75 -5.06 8.03 -9.45
CA GLY A 75 -4.60 8.41 -10.79
C GLY A 75 -5.33 7.65 -11.91
N LEU A 76 -5.56 6.35 -11.74
CA LEU A 76 -6.31 5.54 -12.71
C LEU A 76 -7.77 5.98 -12.77
N TYR A 77 -8.43 6.19 -11.62
CA TYR A 77 -9.82 6.68 -11.58
C TYR A 77 -9.97 8.08 -12.18
N GLU A 78 -9.05 9.00 -11.90
CA GLU A 78 -9.05 10.36 -12.46
C GLU A 78 -8.95 10.33 -14.00
N THR A 79 -8.17 9.37 -14.53
CA THR A 79 -7.97 9.24 -15.98
C THR A 79 -9.12 8.50 -16.67
N GLN A 80 -9.76 7.54 -15.98
CA GLN A 80 -10.92 6.77 -16.49
C GLN A 80 -12.23 7.57 -16.45
N ARG A 81 -12.30 8.66 -15.68
CA ARG A 81 -13.49 9.54 -15.61
C ARG A 81 -13.57 10.59 -16.71
N LYS A 82 -12.70 10.55 -17.72
CA LYS A 82 -12.96 11.27 -18.97
C LYS A 82 -14.02 10.48 -19.73
N PRO A 83 -15.30 10.92 -19.79
CA PRO A 83 -16.21 10.33 -20.75
C PRO A 83 -15.56 10.47 -22.12
N ALA A 84 -15.23 9.34 -22.75
CA ALA A 84 -14.96 9.32 -24.18
C ALA A 84 -16.25 9.84 -24.82
N PHE A 85 -16.22 11.10 -25.23
CA PHE A 85 -17.36 11.80 -25.78
C PHE A 85 -17.83 11.00 -27.00
N TYR A 86 -18.90 10.22 -26.83
CA TYR A 86 -19.58 9.57 -27.94
C TYR A 86 -20.41 10.66 -28.62
N VAL A 87 -19.81 11.40 -29.55
CA VAL A 87 -20.63 12.06 -30.60
C VAL A 87 -21.12 10.94 -31.50
N ARG A 88 -22.28 10.40 -31.14
CA ARG A 88 -23.13 9.71 -32.11
C ARG A 88 -24.37 10.56 -32.27
N GLU A 89 -24.28 11.50 -33.20
CA GLU A 89 -25.45 11.91 -33.97
C GLU A 89 -24.98 12.29 -35.36
N THR A 90 -24.92 11.27 -36.22
CA THR A 90 -25.23 11.44 -37.64
C THR A 90 -26.69 11.88 -37.70
N ASP A 91 -26.95 13.18 -37.88
CA ASP A 91 -28.16 13.61 -38.56
C ASP A 91 -27.78 13.94 -40.00
N GLY A 92 -27.66 12.87 -40.78
CA GLY A 92 -27.91 12.97 -42.20
C GLY A 92 -29.42 12.90 -42.39
N MET A 93 -29.95 13.91 -43.09
CA MET A 93 -31.26 13.93 -43.75
C MET A 93 -32.48 14.32 -42.91
N GLN A 94 -32.75 15.62 -42.84
CA GLN A 94 -34.11 16.14 -42.91
C GLN A 94 -34.25 17.16 -44.05
N GLY A 95 -35.07 16.80 -45.05
CA GLY A 95 -35.78 17.59 -46.11
C GLY A 95 -35.04 18.74 -46.79
N VAL A 96 -34.86 18.81 -48.11
CA VAL A 96 -35.90 18.80 -49.16
C VAL A 96 -37.20 19.46 -48.70
N GLU A 97 -37.27 20.80 -48.80
CA GLU A 97 -38.05 21.56 -49.80
C GLU A 97 -37.70 23.05 -49.73
#